data_AF-A0A1M5PMB0-F1
#
_entry.id   AF-A0A1M5PMB0-F1
#
_cell.length_a   1.000
_cell.length_b   1.000
_cell.length_c   1.000
_cell.angle_alpha   90.00
_cell.angle_beta   90.00
_cell.angle_gamma   90.00
#
_symmetry.space_group_name_H-M   'P 1'
#
loop_
_entity.id
_entity.type
_entity.pdbx_description
1 polymer ?
#
loop_
_entity_poly.entity_id
_entity_poly.type
_entity_poly.pdbx_seq_one_letter_code
_entity_poly.pdbx_strand_id
1 'polypeptide(L)'
;MRDDRVPDDADPIERPAAPSWLLPLLGDGGLSGLGGLFTPAESVPDGPSVIVADNRITENRYEGVFIRGQNVTRILGDVVSGATDGIHLVNASGGTVIGNTVSGSTDDGIALSSTWATNVSANRLTGNADDGNYVFGSGNVLTNNTLTRNGDDGVDLDSGVDNRLVSNVAHDNVDDGVFLRESDRNVLRDNGDDGFDIKASTGNAVYNNTVCRNANRDMQVRLGVEGNDVRDNTC
;
A
#
# COMPACT_ATOMS: atom_id res chain seq x y z
N MET A 1 34.61 -9.45 40.44
CA MET A 1 34.31 -9.51 39.00
C MET A 1 32.99 -10.27 38.88
N ARG A 2 31.91 -9.57 38.54
CA ARG A 2 30.62 -10.19 38.19
C ARG A 2 30.69 -10.48 36.69
N ASP A 3 30.28 -11.69 36.33
CA ASP A 3 30.27 -12.22 34.97
C ASP A 3 29.01 -11.69 34.28
N ASP A 4 29.16 -10.62 33.50
CA ASP A 4 28.08 -9.94 32.77
C ASP A 4 27.85 -10.60 31.39
N ARG A 5 27.69 -11.92 31.35
CA ARG A 5 27.28 -12.61 30.13
C ARG A 5 25.76 -12.60 29.99
N VAL A 6 25.29 -11.73 29.10
CA VAL A 6 23.93 -11.77 28.55
C VAL A 6 23.75 -13.15 27.87
N PRO A 7 22.67 -13.91 28.14
CA PRO A 7 22.43 -15.16 27.44
C PRO A 7 22.06 -14.84 25.99
N ASP A 8 22.88 -15.31 25.04
CA ASP A 8 22.72 -15.12 23.59
C ASP A 8 21.95 -16.30 22.94
N ASP A 9 21.24 -17.09 23.74
CA ASP A 9 20.56 -18.31 23.29
C ASP A 9 19.04 -18.15 23.38
N ALA A 10 18.48 -17.20 22.62
CA ALA A 10 17.08 -17.30 22.23
C ALA A 10 16.98 -18.37 21.14
N ASP A 11 16.22 -19.44 21.38
CA ASP A 11 15.91 -20.43 20.35
C ASP A 11 15.42 -19.73 19.07
N PRO A 12 15.86 -20.14 17.87
CA PRO A 12 15.37 -19.56 16.64
C PRO A 12 13.85 -19.70 16.61
N ILE A 13 13.15 -18.57 16.40
CA ILE A 13 11.71 -18.57 16.24
C ILE A 13 11.37 -19.50 15.06
N GLU A 14 10.76 -20.65 15.33
CA GLU A 14 10.25 -21.55 14.29
C GLU A 14 9.20 -20.79 13.46
N ARG A 15 9.55 -20.44 12.23
CA ARG A 15 8.63 -19.85 11.25
C ARG A 15 7.98 -20.97 10.42
N PRO A 16 6.69 -20.86 10.08
CA PRO A 16 6.07 -21.81 9.15
C PRO A 16 6.85 -21.86 7.82
N ALA A 17 6.96 -23.04 7.22
CA ALA A 17 7.78 -23.28 6.02
C ALA A 17 7.40 -22.40 4.82
N ALA A 18 6.14 -21.97 4.74
CA ALA A 18 5.66 -20.93 3.85
C ALA A 18 4.50 -20.19 4.53
N PRO A 19 4.55 -18.85 4.66
CA PRO A 19 3.42 -18.08 5.17
C PRO A 19 2.20 -18.20 4.26
N SER A 20 0.99 -18.23 4.83
CA SER A 20 -0.25 -18.37 4.04
C SER A 20 -0.49 -17.20 3.08
N TRP A 21 -0.01 -15.99 3.41
CA TRP A 21 -0.07 -14.81 2.54
C TRP A 21 0.87 -14.94 1.33
N LEU A 22 1.88 -15.81 1.40
CA LEU A 22 2.79 -16.07 0.28
C LEU A 22 2.11 -16.94 -0.79
N LEU A 23 1.17 -17.80 -0.40
CA LEU A 23 0.55 -18.78 -1.31
C LEU A 23 -0.22 -18.15 -2.48
N PRO A 24 -1.05 -17.09 -2.29
CA PRO A 24 -1.69 -16.38 -3.40
C PRO A 24 -0.70 -15.71 -4.37
N LEU A 25 0.54 -15.44 -3.92
CA LEU A 25 1.59 -14.77 -4.72
C LEU A 25 2.41 -15.72 -5.59
N LEU A 26 2.23 -17.04 -5.45
CA LEU A 26 3.03 -18.05 -6.15
C LEU A 26 2.61 -18.32 -7.60
N GLY A 27 1.36 -18.00 -7.98
CA GLY A 27 0.80 -18.32 -9.30
C GLY A 27 1.08 -19.77 -9.78
N ASP A 28 0.93 -20.02 -11.08
CA ASP A 28 1.32 -21.29 -11.72
C ASP A 28 2.84 -21.38 -12.03
N GLY A 29 3.58 -20.28 -11.81
CA GLY A 29 4.98 -20.09 -12.22
C GLY A 29 6.03 -20.23 -11.10
N GLY A 30 5.62 -20.55 -9.87
CA GLY A 30 6.50 -20.69 -8.72
C GLY A 30 7.17 -19.38 -8.26
N LEU A 31 8.31 -19.48 -7.56
CA LEU A 31 9.00 -18.34 -6.92
C LEU A 31 9.57 -17.27 -7.89
N SER A 32 9.48 -17.50 -9.21
CA SER A 32 10.10 -16.65 -10.23
C SER A 32 9.51 -15.23 -10.32
N GLY A 33 8.24 -15.04 -9.95
CA GLY A 33 7.57 -13.74 -9.88
C GLY A 33 7.80 -12.96 -8.58
N LEU A 34 8.37 -13.61 -7.54
CA LEU A 34 8.56 -13.00 -6.22
C LEU A 34 9.80 -12.10 -6.14
N GLY A 35 10.72 -12.21 -7.11
CA GLY A 35 11.93 -11.38 -7.14
C GLY A 35 11.60 -9.89 -7.01
N GLY A 36 10.57 -9.42 -7.72
CA GLY A 36 10.11 -8.03 -7.67
C GLY A 36 9.43 -7.60 -6.36
N LEU A 37 8.80 -8.53 -5.63
CA LEU A 37 8.13 -8.23 -4.36
C LEU A 37 9.13 -8.00 -3.21
N PHE A 38 10.25 -8.72 -3.25
CA PHE A 38 11.28 -8.64 -2.21
C PHE A 38 12.50 -7.81 -2.61
N THR A 39 12.62 -7.38 -3.87
CA THR A 39 13.61 -6.39 -4.27
C THR A 39 13.23 -5.04 -3.71
N PRO A 40 14.03 -4.44 -2.82
CA PRO A 40 13.86 -3.04 -2.46
C PRO A 40 13.95 -2.17 -3.73
N ALA A 41 13.30 -1.00 -3.72
CA ALA A 41 13.71 0.09 -4.62
C ALA A 41 15.24 0.27 -4.44
N GLU A 42 15.97 0.33 -5.56
CA GLU A 42 17.41 0.05 -5.63
C GLU A 42 18.26 0.58 -4.45
N SER A 43 19.14 -0.28 -3.93
CA SER A 43 20.24 0.01 -2.98
C SER A 43 19.91 0.30 -1.51
N VAL A 44 19.08 -0.54 -0.87
CA VAL A 44 18.97 -0.50 0.60
C VAL A 44 19.93 -1.53 1.23
N PRO A 45 20.94 -1.11 2.03
CA PRO A 45 21.88 -2.04 2.68
C PRO A 45 21.15 -2.92 3.69
N ASP A 46 21.68 -4.13 3.93
CA ASP A 46 21.35 -4.96 5.10
C ASP A 46 21.68 -4.19 6.38
N GLY A 47 20.78 -3.29 6.78
CA GLY A 47 20.77 -2.59 8.06
C GLY A 47 19.71 -3.19 8.99
N PRO A 48 19.67 -2.77 10.27
CA PRO A 48 18.67 -3.26 11.21
C PRO A 48 17.26 -3.02 10.66
N SER A 49 16.61 -4.09 10.22
CA SER A 49 15.26 -4.05 9.67
C SER A 49 14.27 -4.43 10.76
N VAL A 50 13.27 -3.59 10.97
CA VAL A 50 12.10 -3.98 11.76
C VAL A 50 11.29 -4.93 10.91
N ILE A 51 10.98 -6.12 11.43
CA ILE A 51 10.12 -7.11 10.78
C ILE A 51 8.88 -7.29 11.65
N VAL A 52 7.73 -6.87 11.13
CA VAL A 52 6.40 -7.19 11.65
C VAL A 52 5.82 -8.19 10.67
N ALA A 53 5.54 -9.42 11.12
CA ALA A 53 5.06 -10.44 10.21
C ALA A 53 4.20 -11.50 10.89
N ASP A 54 3.20 -11.98 10.16
CA ASP A 54 2.32 -13.09 10.53
C ASP A 54 1.58 -12.88 11.86
N ASN A 55 1.23 -11.64 12.18
CA ASN A 55 0.50 -11.29 13.41
C ASN A 55 -1.01 -11.20 13.17
N ARG A 56 -1.78 -11.39 14.25
CA ARG A 56 -3.20 -11.03 14.31
C ARG A 56 -3.38 -9.92 15.35
N ILE A 57 -3.73 -8.74 14.90
CA ILE A 57 -3.77 -7.50 15.69
C ILE A 57 -5.20 -6.96 15.65
N THR A 58 -5.90 -6.92 16.78
CA THR A 58 -7.34 -6.60 16.81
C THR A 58 -7.72 -5.66 17.94
N GLU A 59 -8.72 -4.81 17.71
CA GLU A 59 -9.37 -3.97 18.74
C GLU A 59 -8.39 -3.02 19.44
N ASN A 60 -7.57 -2.33 18.65
CA ASN A 60 -6.64 -1.34 19.17
C ASN A 60 -7.32 0.01 19.29
N ARG A 61 -7.01 0.70 20.39
CA ARG A 61 -7.48 2.08 20.61
C ARG A 61 -6.88 3.08 19.61
N TYR A 62 -5.71 2.75 19.07
CA TYR A 62 -4.92 3.56 18.15
C TYR A 62 -4.55 2.70 16.93
N GLU A 63 -3.41 2.95 16.31
CA GLU A 63 -2.95 2.22 15.14
C GLU A 63 -2.68 0.74 15.46
N GLY A 64 -2.93 -0.15 14.50
CA GLY A 64 -2.62 -1.57 14.64
C GLY A 64 -1.11 -1.82 14.58
N VAL A 65 -0.46 -1.28 13.55
CA VAL A 65 1.00 -1.27 13.40
C VAL A 65 1.46 0.16 13.15
N PHE A 66 2.28 0.71 14.04
CA PHE A 66 2.81 2.07 13.91
C PHE A 66 4.34 2.05 13.76
N ILE A 67 4.84 2.59 12.65
CA ILE A 67 6.26 2.69 12.33
C ILE A 67 6.63 4.15 12.12
N ARG A 68 7.59 4.65 12.89
CA ARG A 68 8.01 6.05 12.81
C ARG A 68 9.52 6.22 12.67
N GLY A 69 9.93 7.00 11.68
CA GLY A 69 11.34 7.38 11.49
C GLY A 69 12.25 6.18 11.19
N GLN A 70 11.70 5.11 10.62
CA GLN A 70 12.42 3.89 10.30
C GLN A 70 12.65 3.78 8.80
N ASN A 71 13.81 3.27 8.42
CA ASN A 71 14.07 2.84 7.05
C ASN A 71 14.00 1.32 6.98
N VAL A 72 13.72 0.76 5.82
CA VAL A 72 13.89 -0.68 5.55
C VAL A 72 13.00 -1.59 6.43
N THR A 73 11.79 -1.12 6.75
CA THR A 73 10.83 -1.94 7.53
C THR A 73 10.14 -2.96 6.64
N ARG A 74 9.84 -4.15 7.19
CA ARG A 74 9.11 -5.23 6.51
C ARG A 74 7.85 -5.57 7.31
N ILE A 75 6.68 -5.32 6.74
CA ILE A 75 5.36 -5.59 7.33
C ILE A 75 4.65 -6.62 6.44
N LEU A 76 4.56 -7.87 6.89
CA LEU A 76 4.31 -9.01 6.02
C LEU A 76 3.20 -9.92 6.56
N GLY A 77 2.09 -10.04 5.85
CA GLY A 77 1.10 -11.06 6.16
C GLY A 77 0.30 -10.86 7.44
N ASP A 78 0.30 -9.65 8.00
CA ASP A 78 -0.42 -9.34 9.22
C ASP A 78 -1.93 -9.23 8.93
N VAL A 79 -2.74 -9.65 9.90
CA VAL A 79 -4.19 -9.47 9.91
C VAL A 79 -4.54 -8.42 10.97
N VAL A 80 -4.92 -7.23 10.53
CA VAL A 80 -5.23 -6.09 11.38
C VAL A 80 -6.72 -5.74 11.31
N SER A 81 -7.37 -5.53 12.46
CA SER A 81 -8.75 -5.05 12.46
C SER A 81 -9.15 -4.20 13.67
N GLY A 82 -10.02 -3.21 13.47
CA GLY A 82 -10.54 -2.39 14.56
C GLY A 82 -9.44 -1.56 15.22
N ALA A 83 -8.76 -0.74 14.41
CA ALA A 83 -7.72 0.20 14.81
C ALA A 83 -8.11 1.61 14.34
N THR A 84 -7.34 2.65 14.68
CA THR A 84 -7.48 3.97 14.03
C THR A 84 -7.04 3.86 12.58
N ASP A 85 -5.73 3.78 12.35
CA ASP A 85 -5.17 3.23 11.12
C ASP A 85 -4.83 1.76 11.32
N GLY A 86 -4.97 0.94 10.29
CA GLY A 86 -4.53 -0.45 10.38
C GLY A 86 -3.01 -0.54 10.46
N ILE A 87 -2.34 0.00 9.45
CA ILE A 87 -0.88 0.07 9.38
C ILE A 87 -0.50 1.50 9.01
N HIS A 88 0.31 2.15 9.84
CA HIS A 88 0.74 3.54 9.64
C HIS A 88 2.26 3.68 9.64
N LEU A 89 2.80 4.17 8.52
CA LEU A 89 4.20 4.50 8.37
C LEU A 89 4.37 6.03 8.32
N VAL A 90 5.16 6.57 9.25
CA VAL A 90 5.41 8.01 9.37
C VAL A 90 6.89 8.32 9.23
N ASN A 91 7.26 9.21 8.30
CA ASN A 91 8.65 9.59 8.03
C ASN A 91 9.54 8.36 7.79
N ALA A 92 9.07 7.43 6.95
CA ALA A 92 9.74 6.15 6.69
C ALA A 92 10.27 6.09 5.25
N SER A 93 11.25 5.22 4.99
CA SER A 93 11.70 5.00 3.61
C SER A 93 12.20 3.59 3.30
N GLY A 94 12.09 3.17 2.04
CA GLY A 94 12.61 1.87 1.58
C GLY A 94 11.91 0.66 2.21
N GLY A 95 10.68 0.83 2.69
CA GLY A 95 9.92 -0.21 3.37
C GLY A 95 9.24 -1.19 2.40
N THR A 96 8.75 -2.30 2.96
CA THR A 96 7.87 -3.26 2.27
C THR A 96 6.66 -3.55 3.14
N VAL A 97 5.46 -3.42 2.58
CA VAL A 97 4.17 -3.72 3.22
C VAL A 97 3.43 -4.68 2.30
N ILE A 98 3.48 -5.98 2.59
CA ILE A 98 3.12 -7.04 1.64
C ILE A 98 2.15 -8.04 2.24
N GLY A 99 1.08 -8.36 1.52
CA GLY A 99 0.22 -9.51 1.86
C GLY A 99 -0.61 -9.32 3.13
N ASN A 100 -0.76 -8.08 3.62
CA ASN A 100 -1.51 -7.81 4.84
C ASN A 100 -3.01 -7.76 4.55
N THR A 101 -3.82 -8.18 5.52
CA THR A 101 -5.27 -8.02 5.50
C THR A 101 -5.67 -7.00 6.56
N VAL A 102 -6.19 -5.86 6.15
CA VAL A 102 -6.62 -4.79 7.05
C VAL A 102 -8.11 -4.52 6.86
N SER A 103 -8.85 -4.42 7.96
CA SER A 103 -10.29 -4.17 7.89
C SER A 103 -10.89 -3.47 9.10
N GLY A 104 -11.92 -2.65 8.89
CA GLY A 104 -12.65 -2.02 9.98
C GLY A 104 -11.81 -1.03 10.78
N SER A 105 -10.79 -0.44 10.17
CA SER A 105 -10.12 0.74 10.71
C SER A 105 -11.12 1.91 10.77
N THR A 106 -11.01 2.76 11.79
CA THR A 106 -11.87 3.95 11.93
C THR A 106 -11.38 5.15 11.11
N ASP A 107 -10.20 5.01 10.52
CA ASP A 107 -9.58 5.92 9.56
C ASP A 107 -9.10 5.04 8.38
N ASP A 108 -7.81 5.06 8.04
CA ASP A 108 -7.27 4.34 6.88
C ASP A 108 -7.00 2.85 7.13
N GLY A 109 -7.05 2.06 6.06
CA GLY A 109 -6.46 0.72 6.06
C GLY A 109 -4.94 0.79 6.23
N ILE A 110 -4.26 1.38 5.24
CA ILE A 110 -2.83 1.66 5.29
C ILE A 110 -2.61 3.15 5.08
N ALA A 111 -1.96 3.81 6.03
CA ALA A 111 -1.54 5.20 5.90
C ALA A 111 -0.02 5.31 5.69
N LEU A 112 0.39 6.02 4.64
CA LEU A 112 1.78 6.38 4.38
C LEU A 112 1.93 7.90 4.54
N SER A 113 2.49 8.38 5.66
CA SER A 113 2.67 9.81 5.92
C SER A 113 4.13 10.22 5.84
N SER A 114 4.48 11.05 4.85
CA SER A 114 5.85 11.43 4.52
C SER A 114 6.72 10.19 4.33
N THR A 115 6.26 9.26 3.49
CA THR A 115 6.96 7.99 3.25
C THR A 115 7.47 7.89 1.82
N TRP A 116 8.67 7.37 1.64
CA TRP A 116 9.35 7.33 0.34
C TRP A 116 9.81 5.92 -0.06
N ALA A 117 9.87 5.68 -1.37
CA ALA A 117 10.47 4.47 -1.94
C ALA A 117 9.98 3.15 -1.30
N THR A 118 8.71 3.10 -0.90
CA THR A 118 8.11 1.96 -0.21
C THR A 118 7.30 1.11 -1.18
N ASN A 119 7.44 -0.21 -1.08
CA ASN A 119 6.64 -1.16 -1.84
C ASN A 119 5.42 -1.59 -1.00
N VAL A 120 4.22 -1.27 -1.46
CA VAL A 120 2.95 -1.71 -0.89
C VAL A 120 2.29 -2.66 -1.87
N SER A 121 2.26 -3.96 -1.57
CA SER A 121 1.79 -4.93 -2.56
C SER A 121 0.97 -6.08 -2.00
N ALA A 122 0.03 -6.56 -2.82
CA ALA A 122 -0.81 -7.71 -2.47
C ALA A 122 -1.57 -7.57 -1.13
N ASN A 123 -1.84 -6.36 -0.68
CA ASN A 123 -2.62 -6.14 0.53
C ASN A 123 -4.12 -6.16 0.20
N ARG A 124 -4.92 -6.62 1.17
CA ARG A 124 -6.37 -6.61 1.12
C ARG A 124 -6.90 -5.64 2.16
N LEU A 125 -7.44 -4.50 1.71
CA LEU A 125 -7.89 -3.38 2.53
C LEU A 125 -9.40 -3.27 2.35
N THR A 126 -10.18 -3.52 3.41
CA THR A 126 -11.63 -3.68 3.25
C THR A 126 -12.42 -3.10 4.40
N GLY A 127 -13.42 -2.26 4.09
CA GLY A 127 -14.34 -1.78 5.11
C GLY A 127 -13.67 -0.85 6.12
N ASN A 128 -12.64 -0.12 5.70
CA ASN A 128 -12.06 0.95 6.51
C ASN A 128 -12.93 2.21 6.36
N ALA A 129 -12.96 3.06 7.39
CA ALA A 129 -13.95 4.14 7.46
C ALA A 129 -13.59 5.36 6.60
N ASP A 130 -12.31 5.52 6.26
CA ASP A 130 -11.83 6.51 5.27
C ASP A 130 -11.24 5.74 4.07
N ASP A 131 -9.95 5.90 3.76
CA ASP A 131 -9.36 5.27 2.58
C ASP A 131 -8.96 3.81 2.79
N GLY A 132 -8.93 3.06 1.69
CA GLY A 132 -8.21 1.79 1.66
C GLY A 132 -6.72 2.02 1.94
N ASN A 133 -6.09 2.88 1.14
CA ASN A 133 -4.69 3.27 1.31
C ASN A 133 -4.49 4.78 1.05
N TYR A 134 -4.29 5.54 2.12
CA TYR A 134 -3.85 6.93 2.06
C TYR A 134 -2.33 7.03 1.84
N VAL A 135 -1.90 7.85 0.89
CA VAL A 135 -0.50 8.03 0.51
C VAL A 135 -0.13 9.50 0.39
N PHE A 136 0.53 9.99 1.44
CA PHE A 136 1.25 11.25 1.46
C PHE A 136 2.76 10.99 1.36
N GLY A 137 3.30 10.92 0.14
CA GLY A 137 4.69 10.48 -0.08
C GLY A 137 5.11 10.35 -1.54
N SER A 138 6.38 10.05 -1.79
CA SER A 138 6.94 10.05 -3.16
C SER A 138 7.74 8.78 -3.49
N GLY A 139 7.71 8.37 -4.75
CA GLY A 139 8.46 7.21 -5.23
C GLY A 139 7.96 5.86 -4.71
N ASN A 140 6.75 5.79 -4.18
CA ASN A 140 6.17 4.54 -3.69
C ASN A 140 5.60 3.70 -4.84
N VAL A 141 5.58 2.39 -4.64
CA VAL A 141 5.07 1.42 -5.61
C VAL A 141 3.91 0.66 -4.97
N LEU A 142 2.71 0.87 -5.49
CA LEU A 142 1.49 0.21 -5.07
C LEU A 142 1.09 -0.82 -6.14
N THR A 143 1.21 -2.11 -5.84
CA THR A 143 0.97 -3.17 -6.83
C THR A 143 0.05 -4.28 -6.34
N ASN A 144 -0.91 -4.69 -7.17
CA ASN A 144 -1.79 -5.84 -6.88
C ASN A 144 -2.55 -5.75 -5.54
N ASN A 145 -2.82 -4.55 -5.04
CA ASN A 145 -3.63 -4.40 -3.84
C ASN A 145 -5.13 -4.52 -4.19
N THR A 146 -5.91 -5.04 -3.26
CA THR A 146 -7.38 -5.13 -3.37
C THR A 146 -8.00 -4.22 -2.31
N LEU A 147 -8.65 -3.14 -2.73
CA LEU A 147 -9.16 -2.08 -1.88
C LEU A 147 -10.67 -1.97 -2.07
N THR A 148 -11.47 -2.45 -1.13
CA THR A 148 -12.91 -2.61 -1.37
C THR A 148 -13.78 -2.16 -0.23
N ARG A 149 -14.89 -1.48 -0.53
CA ARG A 149 -15.86 -1.04 0.48
C ARG A 149 -15.26 -0.15 1.55
N ASN A 150 -14.25 0.64 1.20
CA ASN A 150 -13.75 1.68 2.08
C ASN A 150 -14.69 2.89 2.06
N GLY A 151 -14.65 3.68 3.12
CA GLY A 151 -15.64 4.72 3.41
C GLY A 151 -15.43 6.02 2.62
N ASP A 152 -14.27 6.19 2.02
CA ASP A 152 -13.97 7.21 1.01
C ASP A 152 -13.34 6.56 -0.23
N ASP A 153 -12.05 6.74 -0.48
CA ASP A 153 -11.39 6.26 -1.68
C ASP A 153 -10.78 4.85 -1.52
N GLY A 154 -10.58 4.17 -2.65
CA GLY A 154 -9.68 3.02 -2.67
C GLY A 154 -8.26 3.45 -2.30
N VAL A 155 -7.69 4.37 -3.07
CA VAL A 155 -6.37 4.99 -2.86
C VAL A 155 -6.47 6.52 -2.99
N ASP A 156 -6.20 7.28 -1.93
CA ASP A 156 -5.91 8.73 -2.04
C ASP A 156 -4.39 8.95 -2.12
N LEU A 157 -3.96 9.56 -3.22
CA LEU A 157 -2.60 10.06 -3.41
C LEU A 157 -2.57 11.58 -3.22
N ASP A 158 -2.18 12.02 -2.02
CA ASP A 158 -2.06 13.44 -1.64
C ASP A 158 -0.61 13.93 -1.74
N SER A 159 -0.40 14.99 -2.51
CA SER A 159 0.89 15.70 -2.59
C SER A 159 2.07 14.79 -2.95
N GLY A 160 1.78 13.73 -3.70
CA GLY A 160 2.69 12.65 -4.01
C GLY A 160 3.35 12.79 -5.38
N VAL A 161 4.61 12.38 -5.47
CA VAL A 161 5.39 12.53 -6.70
C VAL A 161 6.08 11.23 -7.09
N ASP A 162 6.12 10.92 -8.39
CA ASP A 162 6.82 9.76 -8.95
C ASP A 162 6.33 8.40 -8.37
N ASN A 163 5.09 8.32 -7.89
CA ASN A 163 4.49 7.07 -7.42
C ASN A 163 3.99 6.21 -8.59
N ARG A 164 3.92 4.89 -8.38
CA ARG A 164 3.50 3.92 -9.40
C ARG A 164 2.40 3.04 -8.84
N LEU A 165 1.19 3.18 -9.38
CA LEU A 165 0.02 2.37 -9.06
C LEU A 165 -0.23 1.42 -10.23
N VAL A 166 -0.07 0.12 -9.97
CA VAL A 166 -0.07 -0.91 -11.01
C VAL A 166 -0.95 -2.08 -10.62
N SER A 167 -1.90 -2.45 -11.47
CA SER A 167 -2.68 -3.68 -11.28
C SER A 167 -3.40 -3.76 -9.93
N ASN A 168 -3.74 -2.62 -9.33
CA ASN A 168 -4.59 -2.58 -8.14
C ASN A 168 -6.05 -2.71 -8.57
N VAL A 169 -6.85 -3.31 -7.68
CA VAL A 169 -8.29 -3.45 -7.86
C VAL A 169 -8.95 -2.68 -6.73
N ALA A 170 -9.58 -1.56 -7.04
CA ALA A 170 -10.28 -0.71 -6.09
C ALA A 170 -11.77 -0.74 -6.43
N HIS A 171 -12.67 -1.29 -5.61
CA HIS A 171 -14.09 -1.30 -6.00
C HIS A 171 -15.08 -1.31 -4.84
N ASP A 172 -16.31 -0.86 -5.12
CA ASP A 172 -17.35 -0.65 -4.10
C ASP A 172 -16.91 0.33 -3.00
N ASN A 173 -15.90 1.18 -3.21
CA ASN A 173 -15.55 2.31 -2.34
C ASN A 173 -16.58 3.44 -2.52
N VAL A 174 -16.63 4.37 -1.58
CA VAL A 174 -17.75 5.34 -1.51
C VAL A 174 -17.58 6.48 -2.51
N ASP A 175 -16.36 6.96 -2.76
CA ASP A 175 -16.10 8.03 -3.74
C ASP A 175 -15.34 7.53 -4.98
N ASP A 176 -14.00 7.58 -4.99
CA ASP A 176 -13.16 7.19 -6.13
C ASP A 176 -12.38 5.88 -5.86
N GLY A 177 -11.99 5.19 -6.93
CA GLY A 177 -11.13 4.03 -6.82
C GLY A 177 -9.69 4.46 -6.58
N VAL A 178 -9.28 5.50 -7.32
CA VAL A 178 -7.98 6.15 -7.16
C VAL A 178 -8.12 7.66 -7.33
N PHE A 179 -7.83 8.42 -6.27
CA PHE A 179 -7.83 9.87 -6.29
C PHE A 179 -6.40 10.43 -6.28
N LEU A 180 -6.12 11.37 -7.20
CA LEU A 180 -4.87 12.14 -7.24
C LEU A 180 -5.14 13.60 -6.92
N ARG A 181 -4.66 14.05 -5.76
CA ARG A 181 -4.75 15.44 -5.31
C ARG A 181 -3.37 16.07 -5.14
N GLU A 182 -3.11 17.13 -5.91
CA GLU A 182 -1.84 17.86 -5.86
C GLU A 182 -0.61 16.96 -6.10
N SER A 183 -0.79 15.92 -6.92
CA SER A 183 0.13 14.81 -7.09
C SER A 183 0.69 14.75 -8.52
N ASP A 184 2.01 14.86 -8.66
CA ASP A 184 2.68 15.05 -9.95
C ASP A 184 3.48 13.83 -10.42
N ARG A 185 3.56 13.62 -11.73
CA ARG A 185 4.46 12.63 -12.36
C ARG A 185 4.25 11.19 -11.90
N ASN A 186 3.02 10.83 -11.56
CA ASN A 186 2.64 9.47 -11.16
C ASN A 186 2.23 8.62 -12.37
N VAL A 187 2.33 7.30 -12.22
CA VAL A 187 1.91 6.33 -13.24
C VAL A 187 0.82 5.43 -12.70
N LEU A 188 -0.35 5.46 -13.32
CA LEU A 188 -1.48 4.56 -13.06
C LEU A 188 -1.65 3.66 -14.28
N ARG A 189 -1.33 2.36 -14.14
CA ARG A 189 -1.55 1.39 -15.22
C ARG A 189 -2.26 0.13 -14.77
N ASP A 190 -3.06 -0.42 -15.67
CA ASP A 190 -3.69 -1.73 -15.51
C ASP A 190 -4.51 -1.87 -14.21
N ASN A 191 -4.94 -0.75 -13.61
CA ASN A 191 -5.78 -0.75 -12.42
C ASN A 191 -7.24 -0.98 -12.83
N GLY A 192 -8.02 -1.56 -11.92
CA GLY A 192 -9.41 -1.88 -12.13
C GLY A 192 -10.32 -1.26 -11.07
N ASP A 193 -11.44 -0.75 -11.57
CA ASP A 193 -12.66 -0.38 -10.83
C ASP A 193 -12.52 0.84 -9.90
N ASP A 194 -13.68 1.41 -9.50
CA ASP A 194 -13.97 2.77 -9.01
C ASP A 194 -13.21 3.88 -9.76
N GLY A 195 -13.89 4.97 -10.13
CA GLY A 195 -13.34 5.98 -11.03
C GLY A 195 -11.94 6.49 -10.63
N PHE A 196 -11.23 7.13 -11.56
CA PHE A 196 -10.10 7.96 -11.16
C PHE A 196 -10.44 9.45 -11.28
N ASP A 197 -10.03 10.23 -10.27
CA ASP A 197 -10.07 11.69 -10.29
C ASP A 197 -8.65 12.27 -10.21
N ILE A 198 -8.37 13.25 -11.07
CA ILE A 198 -7.10 13.98 -11.10
C ILE A 198 -7.39 15.45 -10.83
N LYS A 199 -6.85 15.99 -9.74
CA LYS A 199 -7.07 17.37 -9.29
C LYS A 199 -5.76 18.08 -8.98
N ALA A 200 -5.58 19.29 -9.55
CA ALA A 200 -4.41 20.14 -9.31
C ALA A 200 -3.05 19.41 -9.49
N SER A 201 -3.01 18.46 -10.42
CA SER A 201 -1.96 17.45 -10.57
C SER A 201 -1.42 17.48 -12.00
N THR A 202 -0.12 17.32 -12.19
CA THR A 202 0.55 17.52 -13.49
C THR A 202 1.45 16.35 -13.88
N GLY A 203 1.59 16.11 -15.18
CA GLY A 203 2.55 15.14 -15.69
C GLY A 203 2.25 13.67 -15.38
N ASN A 204 1.03 13.31 -14.98
CA ASN A 204 0.67 11.92 -14.71
C ASN A 204 0.40 11.13 -15.99
N ALA A 205 0.71 9.83 -15.99
CA ALA A 205 0.38 8.91 -17.07
C ALA A 205 -0.63 7.88 -16.58
N VAL A 206 -1.85 7.89 -17.14
CA VAL A 206 -2.97 7.03 -16.76
C VAL A 206 -3.44 6.22 -17.97
N TYR A 207 -3.06 4.95 -18.03
CA TYR A 207 -3.32 4.12 -19.22
C TYR A 207 -3.62 2.66 -18.93
N ASN A 208 -4.36 2.01 -19.83
CA ASN A 208 -4.77 0.60 -19.73
C ASN A 208 -5.58 0.25 -18.47
N ASN A 209 -6.24 1.22 -17.84
CA ASN A 209 -7.10 0.94 -16.69
C ASN A 209 -8.49 0.49 -17.16
N THR A 210 -9.13 -0.39 -16.39
CA THR A 210 -10.52 -0.82 -16.62
C THR A 210 -11.42 -0.14 -15.60
N VAL A 211 -12.20 0.85 -16.02
CA VAL A 211 -12.92 1.76 -15.12
C VAL A 211 -14.39 1.77 -15.50
N CYS A 212 -15.22 1.06 -14.73
CA CYS A 212 -16.57 0.70 -15.13
C CYS A 212 -17.57 0.81 -13.98
N ARG A 213 -18.80 1.26 -14.31
CA ARG A 213 -19.96 1.17 -13.40
C ARG A 213 -19.78 1.95 -12.09
N ASN A 214 -19.02 3.03 -12.15
CA ASN A 214 -18.76 3.86 -10.98
C ASN A 214 -20.02 4.67 -10.67
N ALA A 215 -20.35 4.81 -9.39
CA ALA A 215 -21.55 5.54 -8.95
C ALA A 215 -21.50 7.03 -9.33
N ASN A 216 -20.29 7.59 -9.42
CA ASN A 216 -20.00 8.97 -9.83
C ASN A 216 -19.58 9.06 -11.30
N ARG A 217 -18.32 9.45 -11.57
CA ARG A 217 -17.76 9.56 -12.91
C ARG A 217 -16.67 8.51 -13.09
N ASP A 218 -16.66 7.84 -14.23
CA ASP A 218 -15.61 6.85 -14.49
C ASP A 218 -14.23 7.50 -14.58
N MET A 219 -14.10 8.64 -15.24
CA MET A 219 -12.83 9.36 -15.35
C MET A 219 -13.06 10.86 -15.18
N GLN A 220 -12.30 11.48 -14.28
CA GLN A 220 -12.37 12.92 -14.04
C GLN A 220 -10.98 13.58 -14.05
N VAL A 221 -10.89 14.73 -14.73
CA VAL A 221 -9.70 15.58 -14.83
C VAL A 221 -10.15 17.02 -14.54
N ARG A 222 -9.66 17.62 -13.45
CA ARG A 222 -10.14 18.91 -12.91
C ARG A 222 -9.24 20.10 -13.28
N LEU A 223 -9.52 21.29 -12.73
CA LEU A 223 -8.78 22.52 -12.99
C LEU A 223 -7.33 22.44 -12.50
N GLY A 224 -6.41 23.11 -13.21
CA GLY A 224 -4.98 23.13 -12.89
C GLY A 224 -4.24 21.84 -13.25
N VAL A 225 -4.83 21.01 -14.12
CA VAL A 225 -4.31 19.69 -14.48
C VAL A 225 -3.71 19.76 -15.88
N GLU A 226 -2.39 19.99 -15.95
CA GLU A 226 -1.63 20.16 -17.20
C GLU A 226 -0.65 19.02 -17.44
N GLY A 227 -0.44 18.65 -18.71
CA GLY A 227 0.60 17.67 -19.09
C GLY A 227 0.30 16.22 -18.69
N ASN A 228 -0.96 15.88 -18.37
CA ASN A 228 -1.36 14.51 -18.04
C ASN A 228 -1.70 13.73 -19.32
N ASP A 229 -1.21 12.50 -19.43
CA ASP A 229 -1.44 11.58 -20.54
C ASP A 229 -2.45 10.49 -20.11
N VAL A 230 -3.70 10.66 -20.50
CA VAL A 230 -4.81 9.76 -20.17
C VAL A 230 -5.31 9.09 -21.45
N ARG A 231 -5.00 7.80 -21.64
CA ARG A 231 -5.30 7.06 -22.88
C ARG A 231 -5.52 5.58 -22.63
N ASP A 232 -6.15 4.90 -23.59
CA ASP A 232 -6.30 3.43 -23.57
C ASP A 232 -6.99 2.87 -22.31
N ASN A 233 -7.78 3.69 -21.62
CA ASN A 233 -8.63 3.26 -20.51
C ASN A 233 -9.97 2.80 -21.07
N THR A 234 -10.49 1.68 -20.54
CA THR A 234 -11.67 1.01 -21.09
C THR A 234 -12.76 0.83 -20.06
N CYS A 235 -13.97 0.66 -20.59
CA CYS A 235 -15.04 -0.10 -20.00
C CYS A 235 -15.62 -1.03 -21.10
#